data_AF-A0A251SUQ2-F1
#
_entry.id   AF-A0A251SUQ2-F1
#
_cell.length_a   1.000
_cell.length_b   1.000
_cell.length_c   1.000
_cell.angle_alpha   90.00
_cell.angle_beta   90.00
_cell.angle_gamma   90.00
#
_symmetry.space_group_name_H-M   'P 1'
#
loop_
_entity.id
_entity.type
_entity.pdbx_description
1 polymer ?
#
loop_
_entity_poly.entity_id
_entity_poly.type
_entity_poly.pdbx_seq_one_letter_code
_entity_poly.pdbx_strand_id
1 'polypeptide(L)'
;MLKILLDLVNPFDEPLCVDNIPKDTPTHHILGLLHKIYKPINFDLKVSAIPTAHSAVDLEKVGVKIKPNKSLTWPMEFKKPMYMFWSKPTLRMPVVHVDNFFEVVIRNLIAYEQYTPADNCVTSYTMAMPMLVSTPADITKLGKSGVIVSHLGSNEKASEMISSICKNVNLQDFYYMEPWKNIVEYCDSWLSNFGVFKGTYVDTPWKAIALLATITVFLTTLIQFFRQQITPCV
;
A
#
# COMPACT_ATOMS: atom_id res chain seq x y z
N MET A 1 -10.75 20.84 24.49
CA MET A 1 -9.52 20.41 25.18
C MET A 1 -9.10 19.00 24.78
N LEU A 2 -9.96 17.98 24.94
CA LEU A 2 -9.64 16.59 24.57
C LEU A 2 -9.25 16.42 23.08
N LYS A 3 -9.99 17.02 22.15
CA LYS A 3 -9.68 16.96 20.71
C LYS A 3 -8.28 17.51 20.37
N ILE A 4 -7.87 18.62 20.98
CA ILE A 4 -6.55 19.23 20.76
C ILE A 4 -5.44 18.29 21.24
N LEU A 5 -5.62 17.65 22.39
CA LEU A 5 -4.67 16.66 22.90
C LEU A 5 -4.61 15.44 21.98
N LEU A 6 -5.75 14.97 21.48
CA LEU A 6 -5.82 13.84 20.56
C LEU A 6 -5.13 14.14 19.23
N ASP A 7 -5.36 15.33 18.65
CA ASP A 7 -4.72 15.76 17.41
C ASP A 7 -3.20 15.93 17.60
N LEU A 8 -2.75 16.39 18.77
CA LEU A 8 -1.31 16.47 19.09
C LEU A 8 -0.65 15.09 19.16
N VAL A 9 -1.39 14.08 19.62
CA VAL A 9 -0.87 12.71 19.75
C VAL A 9 -1.13 11.82 18.53
N ASN A 10 -1.77 12.35 17.49
CA ASN A 10 -2.09 11.63 16.29
C ASN A 10 -0.86 11.58 15.35
N PRO A 11 -0.30 10.40 15.07
CA PRO A 11 0.81 10.30 14.13
C PRO A 11 0.38 10.33 12.66
N PHE A 12 -0.92 10.35 12.38
CA PHE A 12 -1.47 10.36 11.03
C PHE A 12 -1.91 11.77 10.63
N ASP A 13 -1.82 12.08 9.33
CA ASP A 13 -2.17 13.41 8.79
C ASP A 13 -3.67 13.69 8.87
N GLU A 14 -4.51 12.65 8.76
CA GLU A 14 -5.97 12.80 8.79
C GLU A 14 -6.47 13.08 10.22
N PRO A 15 -7.34 14.08 10.41
CA PRO A 15 -7.83 14.46 11.73
C PRO A 15 -8.68 13.36 12.36
N LEU A 16 -8.57 13.21 13.68
CA LEU A 16 -9.29 12.16 14.42
C LEU A 16 -10.80 12.45 14.43
N CYS A 17 -11.59 11.49 13.93
CA CYS A 17 -13.04 11.57 13.96
C CYS A 17 -13.58 11.06 15.31
N VAL A 18 -13.79 11.99 16.24
CA VAL A 18 -14.25 11.70 17.62
C VAL A 18 -15.77 11.46 17.68
N ASP A 19 -16.52 11.84 16.65
CA ASP A 19 -17.99 11.85 16.65
C ASP A 19 -18.62 10.44 16.68
N ASN A 20 -17.85 9.41 16.33
CA ASN A 20 -18.30 8.02 16.31
C ASN A 20 -18.05 7.26 17.63
N ILE A 21 -17.49 7.90 18.66
CA ILE A 21 -17.17 7.21 19.92
C ILE A 21 -18.44 7.07 20.77
N PRO A 22 -18.89 5.84 21.10
CA PRO A 22 -20.05 5.64 21.95
C PRO A 22 -19.81 6.27 23.33
N LYS A 23 -20.66 7.24 23.69
CA LYS A 23 -20.56 8.02 24.95
C LYS A 23 -20.61 7.16 26.22
N ASP A 24 -21.16 5.95 26.12
CA ASP A 24 -21.40 5.05 27.26
C ASP A 24 -20.32 4.00 27.51
N THR A 25 -19.23 3.99 26.74
CA THR A 25 -18.15 3.03 27.03
C THR A 25 -17.10 3.66 27.95
N PRO A 26 -16.86 3.09 29.15
CA PRO A 26 -15.87 3.61 30.08
C PRO A 26 -14.48 3.39 29.49
N THR A 27 -13.96 4.42 28.81
CA THR A 27 -12.55 4.47 28.41
C THR A 27 -11.82 5.24 29.49
N HIS A 28 -11.36 4.51 30.50
CA HIS A 28 -10.60 5.09 31.62
C HIS A 28 -9.15 5.48 31.22
N HIS A 29 -8.74 5.25 29.97
CA HIS A 29 -7.36 5.43 29.52
C HIS A 29 -7.26 6.04 28.12
N ILE A 30 -6.30 6.96 27.92
CA ILE A 30 -6.08 7.67 26.65
C ILE A 30 -5.75 6.72 25.49
N LEU A 31 -4.99 5.65 25.75
CA LEU A 31 -4.67 4.65 24.71
C LEU A 31 -5.92 3.89 24.26
N GLY A 32 -6.85 3.59 25.17
CA GLY A 32 -8.11 2.95 24.81
C GLY A 32 -9.00 3.84 23.96
N LEU A 33 -8.93 5.16 24.17
CA LEU A 33 -9.63 6.14 23.34
C LEU A 33 -9.01 6.22 21.94
N LEU A 34 -7.68 6.34 21.85
CA LEU A 34 -6.95 6.35 20.58
C LEU A 34 -7.18 5.06 19.78
N HIS A 35 -7.08 3.91 20.44
CA HIS A 35 -7.32 2.59 19.85
C HIS A 35 -8.70 2.50 19.19
N LYS A 36 -9.75 2.98 19.87
CA LYS A 36 -11.10 3.02 19.30
C LYS A 36 -11.21 3.91 18.07
N ILE A 37 -10.50 5.03 18.04
CA ILE A 37 -10.50 5.93 16.89
C ILE A 37 -9.77 5.29 15.70
N TYR A 38 -8.68 4.56 15.94
CA TYR A 38 -7.93 3.85 14.90
C TYR A 38 -8.58 2.54 14.45
N LYS A 39 -9.54 2.01 15.21
CA LYS A 39 -10.20 0.76 14.88
C LYS A 39 -10.97 0.91 13.54
N PRO A 40 -10.64 0.10 12.53
CA PRO A 40 -11.36 0.13 11.27
C PRO A 40 -12.80 -0.35 11.44
N ILE A 41 -13.72 0.24 10.67
CA ILE A 41 -15.15 -0.08 10.70
C ILE A 41 -15.39 -1.31 9.81
N ASN A 42 -16.07 -2.33 10.33
CA ASN A 42 -16.46 -3.57 9.63
C ASN A 42 -15.29 -4.42 9.08
N PHE A 43 -14.51 -5.02 9.97
CA PHE A 43 -13.50 -6.01 9.57
C PHE A 43 -13.82 -7.41 10.11
N ASP A 44 -13.81 -8.40 9.21
CA ASP A 44 -13.77 -9.80 9.58
C ASP A 44 -12.32 -10.21 9.84
N LEU A 45 -12.02 -10.57 11.09
CA LEU A 45 -10.74 -11.13 11.48
C LEU A 45 -10.58 -12.51 10.82
N LYS A 46 -9.55 -12.64 9.98
CA LYS A 46 -9.15 -13.93 9.42
C LYS A 46 -7.74 -14.28 9.91
N VAL A 47 -7.66 -15.35 10.69
CA VAL A 47 -6.40 -15.95 11.11
C VAL A 47 -5.77 -16.65 9.91
N SER A 48 -4.57 -16.22 9.53
CA SER A 48 -3.73 -16.97 8.58
C SER A 48 -2.28 -16.51 8.68
N ALA A 49 -1.35 -17.34 8.18
CA ALA A 49 0.07 -17.04 8.13
C ALA A 49 0.34 -15.67 7.47
N ILE A 50 1.32 -14.95 8.01
CA ILE A 50 1.77 -13.65 7.48
C ILE A 50 2.15 -13.84 5.99
N PRO A 51 1.55 -13.06 5.07
CA PRO A 51 1.81 -13.19 3.64
C PRO A 51 3.22 -12.72 3.29
N THR A 52 3.73 -13.18 2.14
CA THR A 52 5.03 -12.78 1.60
C THR A 52 5.10 -11.26 1.44
N ALA A 53 6.14 -10.64 2.00
CA ALA A 53 6.35 -9.21 1.93
C ALA A 53 6.77 -8.76 0.52
N HIS A 54 6.24 -7.63 0.06
CA HIS A 54 6.67 -6.94 -1.15
C HIS A 54 7.02 -5.49 -0.82
N SER A 55 8.28 -5.10 -1.08
CA SER A 55 8.75 -3.74 -0.81
C SER A 55 8.02 -2.72 -1.70
N ALA A 56 7.96 -1.47 -1.27
CA ALA A 56 7.32 -0.40 -2.03
C ALA A 56 7.96 -0.23 -3.42
N VAL A 57 9.28 -0.39 -3.53
CA VAL A 57 10.01 -0.39 -4.79
C VAL A 57 9.58 -1.57 -5.67
N ASP A 58 9.41 -2.77 -5.12
CA ASP A 58 8.98 -3.94 -5.91
C ASP A 58 7.53 -3.81 -6.40
N LEU A 59 6.65 -3.28 -5.56
CA LEU A 59 5.27 -2.96 -5.96
C LEU A 59 5.23 -1.96 -7.12
N GLU A 60 6.07 -0.92 -7.08
CA GLU A 60 6.15 0.05 -8.17
C GLU A 60 6.70 -0.58 -9.46
N LYS A 61 7.70 -1.48 -9.38
CA LYS A 61 8.24 -2.19 -10.55
C LYS A 61 7.17 -2.98 -11.30
N VAL A 62 6.24 -3.62 -10.58
CA VAL A 62 5.12 -4.35 -11.19
C VAL A 62 3.93 -3.45 -11.55
N GLY A 63 4.05 -2.13 -11.37
CA GLY A 63 3.07 -1.15 -11.81
C GLY A 63 1.97 -0.84 -10.79
N VAL A 64 2.11 -1.27 -9.53
CA VAL A 64 1.22 -0.87 -8.43
C VAL A 64 1.51 0.58 -8.05
N LYS A 65 0.46 1.41 -8.01
CA LYS A 65 0.55 2.77 -7.49
C LYS A 65 0.30 2.76 -5.99
N ILE A 66 1.10 3.48 -5.23
CA ILE A 66 0.84 3.74 -3.81
C ILE A 66 0.20 5.13 -3.70
N LYS A 67 -0.86 5.27 -2.92
CA LYS A 67 -1.57 6.55 -2.74
C LYS A 67 -2.04 6.76 -1.30
N PRO A 68 -2.19 8.02 -0.86
CA PRO A 68 -2.84 8.35 0.40
C PRO A 68 -4.27 7.82 0.46
N ASN A 69 -4.64 7.27 1.60
CA ASN A 69 -6.02 7.02 1.95
C ASN A 69 -6.54 8.14 2.85
N LYS A 70 -7.47 8.91 2.31
CA LYS A 70 -8.18 9.96 3.06
C LYS A 70 -9.47 9.47 3.71
N SER A 71 -9.88 8.24 3.40
CA SER A 71 -11.03 7.60 4.04
C SER A 71 -10.54 6.91 5.30
N LEU A 72 -10.79 7.52 6.46
CA LEU A 72 -10.49 6.96 7.78
C LEU A 72 -11.12 5.57 8.03
N THR A 73 -12.09 5.18 7.19
CA THR A 73 -12.80 3.90 7.25
C THR A 73 -11.92 2.68 6.95
N TRP A 74 -10.85 2.82 6.15
CA TRP A 74 -10.00 1.71 5.70
C TRP A 74 -8.52 2.09 5.84
N PRO A 75 -7.76 1.55 6.82
CA PRO A 75 -6.39 1.95 7.02
C PRO A 75 -5.54 1.57 5.81
N MET A 76 -5.55 0.30 5.37
CA MET A 76 -4.94 -0.12 4.11
C MET A 76 -5.94 -0.83 3.21
N GLU A 77 -5.92 -0.49 1.92
CA GLU A 77 -6.82 -1.05 0.92
C GLU A 77 -6.08 -1.27 -0.39
N PHE A 78 -6.22 -2.46 -0.99
CA PHE A 78 -5.70 -2.73 -2.33
C PHE A 78 -6.83 -2.77 -3.35
N LYS A 79 -6.81 -1.82 -4.29
CA LYS A 79 -7.76 -1.75 -5.42
C LYS A 79 -7.15 -2.39 -6.65
N LYS A 80 -7.66 -3.57 -7.00
CA LYS A 80 -7.42 -4.21 -8.29
C LYS A 80 -8.43 -3.65 -9.32
N PRO A 81 -7.98 -3.02 -10.42
CA PRO A 81 -8.88 -2.51 -11.45
C PRO A 81 -9.53 -3.67 -12.21
N MET A 82 -10.81 -3.53 -12.53
CA MET A 82 -11.53 -4.49 -13.38
C MET A 82 -10.90 -4.59 -14.78
N TYR A 83 -10.42 -3.46 -15.31
CA TYR A 83 -9.73 -3.38 -16.60
C TYR A 83 -8.36 -2.72 -16.47
N MET A 84 -7.29 -3.52 -16.54
CA MET A 84 -5.91 -3.05 -16.38
C MET A 84 -5.42 -2.14 -17.54
N PHE A 85 -6.12 -2.20 -18.68
CA PHE A 85 -5.89 -1.28 -19.81
C PHE A 85 -6.18 0.17 -19.46
N TRP A 86 -7.11 0.46 -18.55
CA TRP A 86 -7.55 1.82 -18.23
C TRP A 86 -7.10 2.30 -16.85
N SER A 87 -6.75 1.39 -15.94
CA SER A 87 -6.39 1.73 -14.56
C SER A 87 -5.25 0.88 -14.06
N LYS A 88 -4.39 1.47 -13.21
CA LYS A 88 -3.29 0.75 -12.54
C LYS A 88 -3.77 0.25 -11.16
N PRO A 89 -3.34 -0.94 -10.72
CA PRO A 89 -3.60 -1.40 -9.36
C PRO A 89 -3.05 -0.40 -8.36
N THR A 90 -3.80 -0.18 -7.27
CA THR A 90 -3.47 0.89 -6.32
C THR A 90 -3.56 0.37 -4.89
N LEU A 91 -2.46 0.44 -4.16
CA LEU A 91 -2.43 0.31 -2.71
C LEU A 91 -2.68 1.69 -2.09
N ARG A 92 -3.71 1.78 -1.24
CA ARG A 92 -4.02 2.95 -0.44
C ARG A 92 -3.66 2.68 1.01
N MET A 93 -3.05 3.66 1.67
CA MET A 93 -2.70 3.58 3.08
C MET A 93 -2.76 4.96 3.74
N PRO A 94 -2.89 5.07 5.08
CA PRO A 94 -3.00 6.35 5.75
C PRO A 94 -1.65 7.06 5.63
N VAL A 95 -1.70 8.39 5.59
CA VAL A 95 -0.48 9.20 5.61
C VAL A 95 0.05 9.23 7.03
N VAL A 96 1.29 8.79 7.21
CA VAL A 96 1.94 8.75 8.52
C VAL A 96 3.12 9.72 8.59
N HIS A 97 3.25 10.38 9.72
CA HIS A 97 4.43 11.15 10.09
C HIS A 97 5.38 10.26 10.89
N VAL A 98 6.56 9.99 10.33
CA VAL A 98 7.58 9.15 10.96
C VAL A 98 8.58 10.04 11.66
N ASP A 99 8.46 10.12 12.98
CA ASP A 99 9.32 10.85 13.89
C ASP A 99 9.45 10.12 15.25
N ASN A 100 10.20 10.70 16.19
CA ASN A 100 10.38 10.10 17.52
C ASN A 100 9.06 10.00 18.31
N PHE A 101 8.09 10.86 18.00
CA PHE A 101 6.82 10.89 18.68
C PHE A 101 5.92 9.74 18.21
N PHE A 102 5.90 9.48 16.89
CA PHE A 102 5.29 8.31 16.28
C PHE A 102 5.76 7.00 16.92
N GLU A 103 7.07 6.81 17.08
CA GLU A 103 7.60 5.60 17.72
C GLU A 103 7.02 5.41 19.13
N VAL A 104 6.99 6.47 19.94
CA VAL A 104 6.48 6.41 21.31
C VAL A 104 4.99 6.09 21.33
N VAL A 105 4.16 6.79 20.54
CA VAL A 105 2.71 6.57 20.52
C VAL A 105 2.38 5.15 20.06
N ILE A 106 3.02 4.71 18.98
CA ILE A 106 2.77 3.39 18.41
C ILE A 106 3.21 2.27 19.34
N ARG A 107 4.40 2.34 19.95
CA ARG A 107 4.85 1.31 20.91
C ARG A 107 3.92 1.20 22.11
N ASN A 108 3.40 2.32 22.60
CA ASN A 108 2.42 2.32 23.68
C ASN A 108 1.08 1.70 23.24
N LEU A 109 0.62 1.97 22.02
CA LEU A 109 -0.59 1.33 21.46
C LEU A 109 -0.40 -0.18 21.26
N ILE A 110 0.76 -0.62 20.78
CA ILE A 110 1.09 -2.05 20.66
C ILE A 110 1.08 -2.71 22.04
N ALA A 111 1.72 -2.10 23.05
CA ALA A 111 1.68 -2.64 24.42
C ALA A 111 0.24 -2.69 24.96
N TYR A 112 -0.57 -1.67 24.70
CA TYR A 112 -1.98 -1.68 25.05
C TYR A 112 -2.72 -2.86 24.40
N GLU A 113 -2.54 -3.11 23.10
CA GLU A 113 -3.15 -4.24 22.40
C GLU A 113 -2.67 -5.60 22.93
N GLN A 114 -1.40 -5.75 23.31
CA GLN A 114 -0.84 -7.01 23.81
C GLN A 114 -1.29 -7.38 25.22
N TYR A 115 -1.56 -6.39 26.08
CA TYR A 115 -1.84 -6.60 27.50
C TYR A 115 -3.30 -6.30 27.89
N THR A 116 -4.16 -5.96 26.93
CA THR A 116 -5.59 -5.79 27.15
C THR A 116 -6.39 -6.66 26.18
N PRO A 117 -7.66 -6.97 26.44
CA PRO A 117 -8.52 -7.68 25.49
C PRO A 117 -8.97 -6.74 24.35
N ALA A 118 -8.01 -6.07 23.72
CA ALA A 118 -8.20 -5.18 22.59
C ALA A 118 -7.76 -5.90 21.31
N ASP A 119 -8.33 -5.45 20.20
CA ASP A 119 -8.00 -5.96 18.87
C ASP A 119 -6.60 -5.50 18.41
N ASN A 120 -5.93 -6.30 17.58
CA ASN A 120 -4.57 -6.02 17.08
C ASN A 120 -4.53 -5.06 15.86
N CYS A 121 -5.38 -4.04 15.79
CA CYS A 121 -5.52 -3.21 14.60
C CYS A 121 -4.30 -2.31 14.33
N VAL A 122 -3.75 -1.69 15.37
CA VAL A 122 -2.54 -0.87 15.31
C VAL A 122 -1.34 -1.78 15.08
N THR A 123 -1.24 -2.88 15.82
CA THR A 123 -0.15 -3.87 15.68
C THR A 123 -0.11 -4.46 14.28
N SER A 124 -1.27 -4.74 13.68
CA SER A 124 -1.33 -5.19 12.28
C SER A 124 -0.82 -4.14 11.30
N TYR A 125 -1.10 -2.86 11.54
CA TYR A 125 -0.67 -1.78 10.66
C TYR A 125 0.85 -1.65 10.73
N THR A 126 1.38 -1.66 11.95
CA THR A 126 2.81 -1.53 12.20
C THR A 126 3.57 -2.75 11.72
N MET A 127 2.97 -3.95 11.72
CA MET A 127 3.56 -5.14 11.09
C MET A 127 3.57 -5.07 9.57
N ALA A 128 2.57 -4.44 8.95
CA ALA A 128 2.54 -4.25 7.50
C ALA A 128 3.59 -3.24 7.00
N MET A 129 3.96 -2.25 7.83
CA MET A 129 4.90 -1.19 7.43
C MET A 129 6.32 -1.72 7.08
N PRO A 130 6.99 -2.55 7.90
CA PRO A 130 8.25 -3.19 7.55
C PRO A 130 8.19 -4.07 6.29
N MET A 131 7.01 -4.61 5.95
CA MET A 131 6.86 -5.41 4.72
C MET A 131 6.96 -4.53 3.46
N LEU A 132 6.53 -3.26 3.56
CA LEU A 132 6.66 -2.25 2.52
C LEU A 132 8.04 -1.56 2.54
N VAL A 133 8.67 -1.48 3.70
CA VAL A 133 9.91 -0.75 3.93
C VAL A 133 11.05 -1.72 4.23
N SER A 134 11.66 -2.24 3.18
CA SER A 134 12.84 -3.09 3.28
C SER A 134 14.13 -2.28 3.24
N THR A 135 14.11 -1.12 2.57
CA THR A 135 15.29 -0.29 2.30
C THR A 135 14.98 1.22 2.39
N PRO A 136 16.01 2.08 2.52
CA PRO A 136 15.84 3.54 2.45
C PRO A 136 15.25 4.02 1.11
N ALA A 137 15.41 3.24 0.03
CA ALA A 137 14.78 3.53 -1.25
C ALA A 137 13.25 3.42 -1.17
N ASP A 138 12.72 2.49 -0.37
CA ASP A 138 11.29 2.34 -0.14
C ASP A 138 10.71 3.57 0.59
N ILE A 139 11.40 4.08 1.61
CA ILE A 139 11.04 5.35 2.26
C ILE A 139 10.98 6.47 1.25
N THR A 140 11.97 6.56 0.36
CA THR A 140 12.00 7.58 -0.70
C THR A 140 10.78 7.48 -1.62
N LYS A 141 10.37 6.25 -1.98
CA LYS A 141 9.20 6.01 -2.83
C LYS A 141 7.89 6.32 -2.13
N LEU A 142 7.74 5.89 -0.88
CA LEU A 142 6.57 6.18 -0.05
C LEU A 142 6.45 7.68 0.29
N GLY A 143 7.58 8.38 0.40
CA GLY A 143 7.62 9.84 0.49
C GLY A 143 7.12 10.52 -0.77
N LYS A 144 7.57 10.06 -1.94
CA LYS A 144 7.10 10.60 -3.24
C LYS A 144 5.61 10.33 -3.51
N SER A 145 5.07 9.21 -3.02
CA SER A 145 3.63 8.92 -3.11
C SER A 145 2.81 9.67 -2.06
N GLY A 146 3.46 10.34 -1.11
CA GLY A 146 2.81 11.15 -0.07
C GLY A 146 2.17 10.34 1.05
N VAL A 147 2.57 9.09 1.25
CA VAL A 147 2.02 8.22 2.32
C VAL A 147 2.92 8.15 3.55
N ILE A 148 4.20 8.50 3.41
CA ILE A 148 5.13 8.65 4.53
C ILE A 148 5.73 10.05 4.48
N VAL A 149 5.69 10.76 5.60
CA VAL A 149 6.42 12.01 5.80
C VAL A 149 7.44 11.78 6.91
N SER A 150 8.73 11.70 6.56
CA SER A 150 9.78 11.47 7.56
C SER A 150 10.40 12.78 8.04
N HIS A 151 10.52 12.93 9.37
CA HIS A 151 11.17 14.06 10.03
C HIS A 151 12.47 13.67 10.74
N LEU A 152 13.05 12.50 10.42
CA LEU A 152 14.23 11.94 11.11
C LEU A 152 15.58 12.38 10.51
N GLY A 153 15.55 13.24 9.49
CA GLY A 153 16.72 13.79 8.83
C GLY A 153 17.43 12.86 7.84
N SER A 154 17.08 11.56 7.81
CA SER A 154 17.51 10.65 6.74
C SER A 154 16.52 9.49 6.55
N ASN A 155 16.50 8.92 5.34
CA ASN A 155 15.62 7.80 5.00
C ASN A 155 16.09 6.49 5.64
N GLU A 156 17.39 6.37 5.95
CA GLU A 156 17.98 5.25 6.67
C GLU A 156 17.41 5.16 8.08
N LYS A 157 17.44 6.28 8.82
CA LYS A 157 16.87 6.36 10.17
C LYS A 157 15.38 6.03 10.19
N ALA A 158 14.63 6.49 9.18
CA ALA A 158 13.22 6.17 9.04
C ALA A 158 12.96 4.69 8.78
N SER A 159 13.75 4.08 7.89
CA SER A 159 13.68 2.64 7.61
C SER A 159 14.00 1.82 8.86
N GLU A 160 15.08 2.16 9.56
CA GLU A 160 15.49 1.50 10.80
C GLU A 160 14.44 1.61 11.91
N MET A 161 13.86 2.80 12.10
CA MET A 161 12.78 3.01 13.06
C MET A 161 11.59 2.10 12.75
N ILE A 162 11.08 2.12 11.51
CA ILE A 162 9.94 1.30 11.09
C ILE A 162 10.23 -0.19 11.33
N SER A 163 11.40 -0.69 10.91
CA SER A 163 11.77 -2.09 11.15
C SER A 163 11.93 -2.44 12.63
N SER A 164 12.27 -1.46 13.48
CA SER A 164 12.48 -1.68 14.92
C SER A 164 11.21 -1.63 15.77
N ILE A 165 10.16 -0.95 15.32
CA ILE A 165 8.91 -0.75 16.08
C ILE A 165 8.26 -2.10 16.43
N CYS A 166 8.32 -3.06 15.51
CA CYS A 166 7.70 -4.38 15.67
C CYS A 166 8.63 -5.46 16.24
N LYS A 167 9.84 -5.11 16.69
CA LYS A 167 10.73 -6.07 17.35
C LYS A 167 10.07 -6.59 18.63
N ASN A 168 10.06 -7.91 18.80
CA ASN A 168 9.48 -8.63 19.94
C ASN A 168 7.96 -8.48 20.08
N VAL A 169 7.26 -8.16 19.00
CA VAL A 169 5.80 -8.05 18.99
C VAL A 169 5.20 -9.36 18.49
N ASN A 170 4.35 -9.98 19.30
CA ASN A 170 3.57 -11.15 18.90
C ASN A 170 2.29 -10.69 18.19
N LEU A 171 2.02 -11.22 17.01
CA LEU A 171 0.83 -10.93 16.21
C LEU A 171 0.02 -12.22 16.06
N GLN A 172 -1.14 -12.29 16.71
CA GLN A 172 -2.06 -13.43 16.56
C GLN A 172 -2.99 -13.25 15.36
N ASP A 173 -3.51 -12.04 15.18
CA ASP A 173 -4.46 -11.69 14.13
C ASP A 173 -3.92 -10.57 13.27
N PHE A 174 -4.04 -10.71 11.94
CA PHE A 174 -3.57 -9.72 10.98
C PHE A 174 -4.72 -9.07 10.22
N TYR A 175 -5.00 -7.81 10.54
CA TYR A 175 -6.14 -7.07 9.97
C TYR A 175 -6.05 -6.87 8.45
N TYR A 176 -4.86 -6.76 7.87
CA TYR A 176 -4.72 -6.43 6.44
C TYR A 176 -4.50 -7.65 5.56
N MET A 177 -4.95 -8.83 6.01
CA MET A 177 -4.70 -10.10 5.32
C MET A 177 -5.29 -10.13 3.92
N GLU A 178 -6.53 -9.68 3.75
CA GLU A 178 -7.18 -9.65 2.44
C GLU A 178 -6.50 -8.67 1.46
N PRO A 179 -6.24 -7.40 1.82
CA PRO A 179 -5.42 -6.51 1.01
C PRO A 179 -4.07 -7.12 0.62
N TRP A 180 -3.36 -7.76 1.57
CA TRP A 180 -2.07 -8.37 1.25
C TRP A 180 -2.18 -9.59 0.35
N LYS A 181 -3.15 -10.46 0.58
CA LYS A 181 -3.40 -11.61 -0.29
C LYS A 181 -3.67 -11.16 -1.72
N ASN A 182 -4.46 -10.10 -1.90
CA ASN A 182 -4.75 -9.54 -3.22
C ASN A 182 -3.51 -8.97 -3.90
N ILE A 183 -2.56 -8.43 -3.13
CA ILE A 183 -1.27 -7.94 -3.64
C ILE A 183 -0.39 -9.11 -4.06
N VAL A 184 -0.23 -10.13 -3.22
CA VAL A 184 0.55 -11.34 -3.54
C VAL A 184 -0.01 -12.02 -4.79
N GLU A 185 -1.33 -12.24 -4.83
CA GLU A 185 -2.01 -12.81 -6.00
C GLU A 185 -1.79 -11.96 -7.25
N TYR A 186 -1.81 -10.62 -7.14
CA TYR A 186 -1.49 -9.75 -8.26
C TYR A 186 -0.03 -9.92 -8.72
N CYS A 187 0.92 -9.90 -7.79
CA CYS A 187 2.35 -10.00 -8.08
C CYS A 187 2.71 -11.35 -8.73
N ASP A 188 2.11 -12.45 -8.27
CA ASP A 188 2.33 -13.79 -8.79
C ASP A 188 1.57 -14.06 -10.10
N SER A 189 0.54 -13.28 -10.41
CA SER A 189 -0.25 -13.46 -11.63
C SER A 189 0.46 -12.93 -12.88
N TRP A 190 0.10 -13.46 -14.06
CA TRP A 190 0.50 -12.88 -15.36
C TRP A 190 0.17 -11.38 -15.49
N LEU A 191 -0.79 -10.86 -14.72
CA LEU A 191 -1.16 -9.45 -14.74
C LEU A 191 -0.04 -8.52 -14.26
N SER A 192 0.88 -9.00 -13.41
CA SER A 192 2.09 -8.24 -13.03
C SER A 192 3.02 -8.09 -14.25
N ASN A 193 3.25 -9.17 -15.01
CA ASN A 193 4.01 -9.13 -16.26
C ASN A 193 3.38 -8.18 -17.28
N PHE A 194 2.04 -8.11 -17.34
CA PHE A 194 1.34 -7.14 -18.19
C PHE A 194 1.51 -5.70 -17.70
N GLY A 195 1.55 -5.47 -16.38
CA GLY A 195 1.87 -4.18 -15.78
C GLY A 195 3.25 -3.67 -16.19
N VAL A 196 4.26 -4.56 -16.12
CA VAL A 196 5.63 -4.30 -16.58
C VAL A 196 5.67 -4.02 -18.09
N PHE A 197 4.97 -4.83 -18.89
CA PHE A 197 4.89 -4.64 -20.34
C PHE A 197 4.24 -3.31 -20.72
N LYS A 198 3.12 -2.95 -20.08
CA LYS A 198 2.44 -1.67 -20.33
C LYS A 198 3.32 -0.48 -19.94
N GLY A 199 4.00 -0.54 -18.79
CA GLY A 199 4.90 0.53 -18.34
C GLY A 199 6.11 0.75 -19.25
N THR A 200 6.59 -0.30 -19.91
CA THR A 200 7.78 -0.23 -20.78
C THR A 200 7.43 0.10 -22.24
N TYR A 201 6.31 -0.40 -22.75
CA TYR A 201 5.91 -0.28 -24.17
C TYR A 201 4.80 0.73 -24.46
N VAL A 202 3.86 0.94 -23.53
CA VAL A 202 2.60 1.67 -23.79
C VAL A 202 2.52 3.02 -23.05
N ASP A 203 3.33 3.25 -22.00
CA ASP A 203 3.34 4.53 -21.25
C ASP A 203 3.81 5.73 -22.10
N THR A 204 4.37 5.52 -23.29
CA THR A 204 4.56 6.57 -24.30
C THR A 204 3.60 6.33 -25.47
N PRO A 205 2.55 7.15 -25.67
CA PRO A 205 1.59 6.95 -26.75
C PRO A 205 2.26 6.86 -28.13
N TRP A 206 3.37 7.57 -28.31
CA TRP A 206 4.21 7.51 -29.49
C TRP A 206 4.82 6.13 -29.78
N LYS A 207 5.24 5.39 -28.75
CA LYS A 207 5.78 4.03 -28.92
C LYS A 207 4.69 3.04 -29.32
N ALA A 208 3.49 3.18 -28.77
CA ALA A 208 2.34 2.36 -29.15
C ALA A 208 1.93 2.62 -30.61
N ILE A 209 1.88 3.89 -31.04
CA ILE A 209 1.61 4.27 -32.43
C ILE A 209 2.71 3.74 -33.36
N ALA A 210 3.98 3.90 -32.99
CA ALA A 210 5.10 3.39 -33.78
C ALA A 210 5.07 1.85 -33.91
N LEU A 211 4.72 1.14 -32.83
CA LEU A 211 4.55 -0.31 -32.85
C LEU A 211 3.41 -0.70 -33.80
N LEU A 212 2.25 -0.04 -33.71
CA LEU A 212 1.11 -0.30 -34.60
C LEU A 212 1.47 -0.02 -36.06
N ALA A 213 2.14 1.11 -36.34
CA ALA A 213 2.61 1.43 -37.68
C ALA A 213 3.57 0.36 -38.21
N THR A 214 4.51 -0.11 -37.37
CA THR A 214 5.47 -1.16 -37.73
C THR A 214 4.79 -2.48 -38.03
N ILE A 215 3.83 -2.90 -37.19
CA ILE A 215 3.02 -4.12 -37.42
C ILE A 215 2.22 -3.98 -38.71
N THR A 216 1.62 -2.82 -38.96
CA THR A 216 0.83 -2.57 -40.18
C THR A 216 1.70 -2.67 -41.42
N VAL A 217 2.87 -2.01 -41.42
CA VAL A 217 3.84 -2.08 -42.52
C VAL A 217 4.30 -3.52 -42.73
N PHE A 218 4.66 -4.25 -41.67
CA PHE A 218 5.09 -5.64 -41.75
C PHE A 218 4.03 -6.56 -42.34
N LEU A 219 2.76 -6.41 -41.93
CA LEU A 219 1.65 -7.17 -42.50
C LEU A 219 1.46 -6.83 -43.99
N THR A 220 1.57 -5.55 -44.37
CA THR A 220 1.44 -5.15 -45.78
C THR A 220 2.56 -5.71 -46.66
N THR A 221 3.81 -5.75 -46.17
CA THR A 221 4.93 -6.35 -46.91
C THR A 221 4.78 -7.86 -47.06
N LEU A 222 4.30 -8.56 -46.03
CA LEU A 222 4.00 -10.00 -46.15
C LEU A 222 2.96 -10.28 -47.23
N ILE A 223 1.85 -9.52 -47.23
CA ILE A 223 0.80 -9.67 -48.25
C ILE A 223 1.34 -9.40 -49.66
N GLN A 224 2.17 -8.37 -49.84
CA GLN A 224 2.80 -8.05 -51.12
C GLN A 224 3.75 -9.15 -51.59
N PHE A 225 4.56 -9.71 -50.69
CA PHE A 225 5.48 -10.81 -50.98
C PHE A 225 4.73 -12.06 -51.46
N PHE A 226 3.67 -12.46 -50.75
CA PHE A 226 2.86 -13.61 -51.17
C PHE A 226 2.14 -13.36 -52.51
N ARG A 227 1.63 -12.15 -52.75
CA ARG A 227 1.00 -11.81 -54.04
C ARG A 227 1.99 -11.97 -55.20
N GLN A 228 3.24 -11.53 -55.04
CA GLN A 228 4.29 -11.67 -56.06
C GLN A 228 4.68 -13.13 -56.31
N GLN A 229 4.64 -14.01 -55.30
CA GLN A 229 4.88 -15.44 -55.49
C GLN A 229 3.74 -16.17 -56.22
N ILE A 230 2.50 -15.70 -56.08
CA ILE A 230 1.31 -16.37 -56.63
C ILE A 230 0.98 -15.88 -58.05
N THR A 231 1.64 -14.82 -58.57
CA THR A 231 1.48 -14.42 -59.97
C THR A 231 2.44 -15.24 -60.84
N PRO A 232 1.99 -16.29 -61.57
CA PRO A 232 2.86 -16.96 -62.53
C PRO A 232 3.22 -15.97 -63.63
N CYS A 233 4.51 -15.95 -63.99
CA CYS A 233 5.01 -15.20 -65.14
C CYS A 233 4.21 -15.64 -66.38
N VAL A 234 3.42 -14.72 -66.94
CA VAL A 234 2.86 -14.81 -68.29
C VAL A 234 3.84 -14.19 -69.26
#